data_AF-A0A0F0KSE6-F1
#
_entry.id   AF-A0A0F0KSE6-F1
#
_cell.length_a   1.000
_cell.length_b   1.000
_cell.length_c   1.000
_cell.angle_alpha   90.00
_cell.angle_beta   90.00
_cell.angle_gamma   90.00
#
_symmetry.space_group_name_H-M   'P 1'
#
loop_
_entity.id
_entity.type
_entity.pdbx_description
1 polymer ?
#
loop_
_entity_poly.entity_id
_entity_poly.type
_entity_poly.pdbx_seq_one_letter_code
_entity_poly.pdbx_strand_id
1 'polypeptide(L)' 'MTEQNLQEEPSPDAPLLDITRGAATEEELAALIAVISEAYATEEAAAVADEPSVSAWTKTQRPLRRPLRRDIPWGRFSG' A
#
# COMPACT_ATOMS: atom_id res chain seq x y z
N MET A 1 -41.85 6.58 -9.29
CA MET A 1 -40.64 6.76 -8.45
C MET A 1 -40.08 5.37 -8.28
N THR A 2 -39.33 4.88 -9.27
CA THR A 2 -38.89 3.48 -9.33
C THR A 2 -37.47 3.43 -8.79
N GLU A 3 -37.29 2.90 -7.58
CA GLU A 3 -35.97 2.61 -7.02
C GLU A 3 -35.38 1.45 -7.82
N GLN A 4 -34.39 1.75 -8.66
CA GLN A 4 -33.61 0.74 -9.33
C GLN A 4 -32.69 0.10 -8.28
N ASN A 5 -32.97 -1.16 -7.98
CA ASN A 5 -32.11 -2.06 -7.24
C ASN A 5 -30.78 -2.16 -8.00
N LEU A 6 -29.73 -1.46 -7.53
CA LEU A 6 -28.37 -1.67 -8.02
C LEU A 6 -27.94 -3.08 -7.62
N GLN A 7 -28.03 -4.01 -8.55
CA GLN A 7 -27.29 -5.27 -8.43
C GLN A 7 -25.81 -4.91 -8.63
N GLU A 8 -25.09 -4.79 -7.52
CA GLU A 8 -23.66 -4.60 -7.51
C GLU A 8 -23.03 -5.92 -7.98
N GLU A 9 -22.66 -5.97 -9.26
CA GLU A 9 -21.96 -7.12 -9.83
C GLU A 9 -20.67 -7.34 -9.02
N PRO A 10 -20.44 -8.55 -8.50
CA PRO A 10 -19.26 -8.80 -7.68
C PRO A 10 -18.00 -8.51 -8.49
N SER A 11 -17.03 -7.84 -7.86
CA SER A 11 -15.71 -7.61 -8.46
C SER A 11 -15.15 -8.95 -8.97
N PRO A 12 -14.52 -9.00 -10.16
CA PRO A 12 -13.93 -10.23 -10.69
C PRO A 12 -12.88 -10.86 -9.76
N ASP A 13 -12.31 -10.06 -8.85
CA ASP A 13 -11.32 -10.49 -7.85
C ASP A 13 -11.92 -10.78 -6.47
N ALA A 14 -13.26 -10.78 -6.33
CA ALA A 14 -13.90 -11.09 -5.06
C ALA A 14 -13.63 -12.55 -4.64
N PRO A 15 -13.33 -12.81 -3.35
CA PRO A 15 -13.06 -14.16 -2.87
C PRO A 15 -14.32 -15.04 -2.96
N LEU A 16 -14.16 -16.25 -3.51
CA LEU A 16 -15.22 -17.26 -3.59
C LEU A 16 -15.17 -18.18 -2.37
N LEU A 17 -16.31 -18.33 -1.69
CA LEU A 17 -16.51 -19.27 -0.58
C LEU A 17 -17.44 -20.41 -1.01
N ASP A 18 -17.01 -21.66 -0.87
CA ASP A 18 -17.80 -22.86 -1.19
C ASP A 18 -17.83 -23.85 -0.01
N ILE A 19 -19.01 -24.36 0.32
CA ILE A 19 -19.22 -25.32 1.41
C ILE A 19 -19.28 -26.72 0.80
N THR A 20 -18.16 -27.43 0.85
CA THR A 20 -18.00 -28.75 0.19
C THR A 20 -18.73 -29.90 0.88
N ARG A 21 -19.20 -29.72 2.13
CA ARG A 21 -19.88 -30.76 2.91
C ARG A 21 -20.82 -30.17 3.95
N GLY A 22 -21.97 -30.82 4.13
CA GLY A 22 -22.97 -30.43 5.13
C GLY A 22 -23.81 -29.24 4.67
N ALA A 23 -24.72 -28.79 5.52
CA ALA A 23 -25.45 -27.55 5.34
C ALA A 23 -25.06 -26.63 6.51
N ALA A 24 -24.38 -25.53 6.19
CA ALA A 24 -24.05 -24.52 7.18
C ALA A 24 -25.33 -23.76 7.58
N THR A 25 -25.50 -23.49 8.87
CA THR A 25 -26.60 -22.64 9.31
C THR A 25 -26.31 -21.17 9.00
N GLU A 26 -27.34 -20.31 9.03
CA GLU A 26 -27.18 -18.88 8.83
C GLU A 26 -26.25 -18.25 9.89
N GLU A 27 -26.34 -18.72 11.13
CA GLU A 27 -25.49 -18.25 12.23
C GLU A 27 -24.03 -18.65 12.04
N GLU A 28 -23.78 -19.88 11.57
CA GLU A 28 -22.43 -20.35 11.27
C GLU A 28 -21.80 -19.57 10.10
N LEU A 29 -22.58 -19.29 9.05
CA LEU A 29 -22.15 -18.46 7.94
C LEU A 29 -21.85 -17.02 8.37
N ALA A 30 -22.71 -16.43 9.20
CA ALA A 30 -22.50 -15.09 9.74
C ALA A 30 -21.22 -15.03 10.60
N ALA A 31 -21.02 -16.02 11.47
CA ALA A 31 -19.81 -16.11 12.29
C ALA A 31 -18.54 -16.25 11.43
N LEU A 32 -18.59 -17.10 10.39
CA LEU A 32 -17.48 -17.29 9.48
C LEU A 32 -17.12 -16.01 8.71
N ILE A 33 -18.13 -15.34 8.12
CA ILE A 33 -17.94 -14.09 7.39
C ILE A 33 -17.35 -13.03 8.32
N ALA A 34 -17.88 -12.87 9.54
CA ALA A 34 -17.37 -11.88 10.50
C ALA A 34 -15.88 -12.08 10.81
N VAL A 35 -15.46 -13.33 11.08
CA VAL A 35 -14.07 -13.66 11.39
C VAL A 35 -13.15 -13.41 10.19
N ILE A 36 -13.55 -13.85 8.99
CA ILE A 36 -12.74 -13.66 7.78
C ILE A 36 -12.61 -12.17 7.45
N SER A 37 -13.71 -11.42 7.52
CA SER A 37 -13.70 -9.98 7.29
C SER A 37 -12.82 -9.23 8.28
N GLU A 38 -12.85 -9.59 9.56
CA GLU A 38 -11.95 -9.00 10.58
C GLU A 38 -10.48 -9.31 10.29
N ALA A 39 -10.16 -10.55 9.89
CA ALA A 39 -8.80 -10.94 9.53
C ALA A 39 -8.29 -10.14 8.32
N TYR A 40 -9.09 -10.02 7.25
CA TYR A 40 -8.75 -9.21 6.09
C TYR A 40 -8.56 -7.73 6.46
N ALA A 41 -9.46 -7.14 7.24
CA ALA A 41 -9.33 -5.75 7.67
C ALA A 41 -8.05 -5.52 8.50
N THR A 42 -7.69 -6.48 9.35
CA THR A 42 -6.46 -6.43 10.15
C THR A 42 -5.22 -6.55 9.27
N GLU A 43 -5.22 -7.46 8.29
CA GLU A 43 -4.14 -7.60 7.33
C GLU A 43 -3.98 -6.35 6.46
N GLU A 44 -5.08 -5.79 5.93
CA GLU A 44 -5.06 -4.54 5.16
C GLU A 44 -4.50 -3.38 5.97
N ALA A 45 -4.89 -3.27 7.24
CA ALA A 45 -4.37 -2.25 8.16
C ALA A 45 -2.86 -2.42 8.42
N ALA A 46 -2.37 -3.67 8.47
CA ALA A 46 -0.95 -3.98 8.64
C ALA A 46 -0.15 -3.86 7.32
N ALA A 47 -0.81 -4.03 6.17
CA ALA A 47 -0.23 -4.01 4.83
C ALA A 47 -0.10 -2.60 4.24
N VAL A 48 -0.11 -1.56 5.07
CA VAL A 48 0.25 -0.22 4.65
C VAL A 48 1.78 -0.12 4.67
N ALA A 49 2.41 -0.34 3.52
CA ALA A 49 3.80 0.03 3.35
C ALA A 49 3.93 1.53 3.61
N ASP A 50 4.84 1.92 4.52
CA ASP A 50 5.18 3.33 4.67
C ASP A 50 5.67 3.85 3.32
N GLU A 51 4.91 4.78 2.72
CA GLU A 51 5.37 5.48 1.52
C GLU A 51 6.71 6.15 1.89
N PRO A 52 7.82 5.84 1.18
CA PRO A 52 9.11 6.39 1.53
C PRO A 52 9.07 7.93 1.42
N SER A 53 8.95 8.59 2.58
CA SER A 53 8.93 10.04 2.64
C SER A 53 10.33 10.58 2.36
N VAL A 54 10.59 10.91 1.09
CA VAL A 54 11.82 11.60 0.71
C VAL A 54 11.75 13.07 1.12
N SER A 55 12.71 13.49 1.95
CA SER A 55 12.81 14.87 2.41
C SER A 55 12.90 15.85 1.23
N ALA A 56 12.45 17.09 1.43
CA ALA A 56 12.60 18.15 0.45
C ALA A 56 14.08 18.34 0.04
N TRP A 57 15.02 18.11 0.95
CA TRP A 57 16.46 18.12 0.68
C TRP A 57 16.88 16.97 -0.24
N THR A 58 16.43 15.74 0.03
CA THR A 58 16.69 14.56 -0.83
C THR A 58 16.16 14.77 -2.24
N LYS A 59 14.95 15.33 -2.39
CA LYS A 59 14.35 15.66 -3.70
C LYS A 59 15.12 16.75 -4.46
N THR A 60 15.72 17.70 -3.75
CA THR A 60 16.39 18.88 -4.34
C THR A 60 17.92 18.75 -4.41
N GLN A 61 18.49 17.64 -3.92
CA GLN A 61 19.91 17.35 -4.00
C GLN A 61 20.33 17.23 -5.47
N ARG A 62 20.76 18.35 -6.04
CA ARG A 62 21.43 18.38 -7.34
C ARG A 62 22.71 17.54 -7.23
N PRO A 63 23.10 16.79 -8.28
CA PRO A 63 24.36 16.06 -8.26
C PRO A 63 25.45 17.03 -7.82
N LEU A 64 26.12 16.69 -6.72
CA LEU A 64 27.21 17.50 -6.18
C LEU A 64 28.16 17.77 -7.34
N ARG A 65 28.43 19.06 -7.58
CA ARG A 65 29.44 19.48 -8.55
C ARG A 65 30.69 18.64 -8.31
N ARG A 66 31.38 18.24 -9.39
CA ARG A 66 32.63 17.48 -9.30
C ARG A 66 33.50 18.10 -8.19
N PRO A 67 33.97 17.31 -7.21
CA PRO A 67 34.72 17.84 -6.09
C PRO A 67 35.89 18.69 -6.61
N LEU A 68 36.18 19.78 -5.91
CA LEU A 68 37.24 20.71 -6.28
C LEU A 68 38.56 19.95 -6.45
N ARG A 69 39.19 20.11 -7.62
CA ARG A 69 40.48 19.50 -7.95
C ARG A 69 41.57 20.10 -7.06
N ARG A 70 41.94 19.33 -6.03
CA ARG A 70 42.98 19.68 -5.04
C ARG A 70 44.39 19.66 -5.63
N ASP A 71 44.53 19.03 -6.79
CA ASP A 71 45.74 18.92 -7.59
C ASP A 71 46.00 20.14 -8.48
N ILE A 72 45.09 21.13 -8.46
CA ILE A 72 45.27 22.41 -9.14
C ILE A 72 45.51 23.49 -8.06
N PRO A 73 46.64 24.20 -8.10
CA PRO A 73 46.90 25.29 -7.16
C PRO A 73 45.87 26.42 -7.34
N TRP A 74 45.32 26.93 -6.24
CA TRP A 74 44.35 28.02 -6.27
C TRP A 74 45.05 29.36 -6.51
N GLY A 75 45.31 29.66 -7.79
CA GLY A 75 45.92 30.92 -8.19
C GLY A 75 47.20 31.25 -7.42
N ARG A 76 47.31 32.50 -6.95
CA ARG A 76 48.50 33.01 -6.24
C ARG A 76 48.47 32.79 -4.73
N PHE A 77 47.48 32.06 -4.20
CA PHE A 77 47.37 31.74 -2.79
C PHE A 77 47.71 30.26 -2.56
N SER A 78 49.00 29.96 -2.66
CA SER A 78 49.63 28.98 -1.76
C SER A 78 50.19 29.80 -0.60
N GLY A 79 49.97 29.38 0.64
CA GLY A 79 50.44 30.09 1.83
C GLY A 79 51.89 30.58 1.75
#